data_AF-A0A1Y3U5J1-F1
#
_entry.id   AF-A0A1Y3U5J1-F1
#
_cell.length_a   1.000
_cell.length_b   1.000
_cell.length_c   1.000
_cell.angle_alpha   90.00
_cell.angle_beta   90.00
_cell.angle_gamma   90.00
#
_symmetry.space_group_name_H-M   'P 1'
#
loop_
_entity.id
_entity.type
_entity.pdbx_description
1 polymer ?
#
loop_
_entity_poly.entity_id
_entity_poly.type
_entity_poly.pdbx_seq_one_letter_code
_entity_poly.pdbx_strand_id
1 'polypeptide(L)'
;MDRDAAMEAFAGFLNDRSLNEQQISFVKRVVNYVVDNGYMEPQALTQPPFDRPKSFVRMFSTQQQMDLLTAIRNIRENATRPAA
;
A
#
# COMPACT_ATOMS: atom_id res chain seq x y z
N MET A 1 4.59 -0.74 15.72
CA MET A 1 4.37 -0.78 14.26
C MET A 1 5.50 -1.57 13.67
N ASP A 2 5.24 -2.82 13.28
CA ASP A 2 6.28 -3.66 12.67
C ASP A 2 6.54 -3.18 11.25
N ARG A 3 7.56 -2.33 11.14
CA ARG A 3 8.10 -1.85 9.86
C ARG A 3 8.41 -3.01 8.91
N ASP A 4 8.81 -4.14 9.48
CA ASP A 4 9.17 -5.36 8.76
C ASP A 4 7.95 -6.05 8.17
N ALA A 5 6.82 -6.08 8.87
CA ALA A 5 5.56 -6.63 8.35
C ALA A 5 5.00 -5.79 7.20
N ALA A 6 5.12 -4.45 7.29
CA ALA A 6 4.76 -3.57 6.18
C ALA A 6 5.67 -3.82 4.97
N MET A 7 6.98 -3.88 5.18
CA MET A 7 7.94 -4.16 4.11
C MET A 7 7.72 -5.53 3.48
N GLU A 8 7.41 -6.58 4.25
CA GLU A 8 7.17 -7.93 3.73
C GLU A 8 5.87 -8.02 2.91
N ALA A 9 4.77 -7.45 3.43
CA ALA A 9 3.50 -7.39 2.70
C ALA A 9 3.62 -6.63 1.37
N PHE A 10 4.40 -5.55 1.34
CA PHE A 10 4.68 -4.83 0.11
C PHE A 10 5.76 -5.46 -0.76
N ALA A 11 6.69 -6.25 -0.21
CA ALA A 11 7.68 -6.98 -0.99
C ALA A 11 7.02 -8.00 -1.92
N GLY A 12 5.95 -8.67 -1.47
CA GLY A 12 5.14 -9.54 -2.33
C GLY A 12 4.53 -8.80 -3.52
N PHE A 13 3.98 -7.60 -3.28
CA PHE A 13 3.39 -6.75 -4.32
C PHE A 13 4.44 -6.15 -5.27
N LEU A 14 5.62 -5.78 -4.76
CA LEU A 14 6.73 -5.20 -5.53
C LEU A 14 7.53 -6.25 -6.33
N ASN A 15 7.54 -7.51 -5.88
CA ASN A 15 8.18 -8.61 -6.60
C ASN A 15 7.35 -9.11 -7.80
N ASP A 16 6.11 -8.65 -7.93
CA ASP A 16 5.35 -8.84 -9.15
C ASP A 16 6.00 -8.03 -10.28
N ARG A 17 6.64 -8.75 -11.22
CA ARG A 17 7.37 -8.16 -12.36
C ARG A 17 6.47 -7.41 -13.35
N SER A 18 5.16 -7.33 -13.10
CA SER A 18 4.20 -6.61 -13.94
C SER A 18 4.10 -5.11 -13.66
N LEU A 19 4.69 -4.61 -12.56
CA LEU A 19 4.59 -3.18 -12.22
C LEU A 19 5.55 -2.31 -13.04
N ASN A 20 5.02 -1.20 -13.58
CA ASN A 20 5.83 -0.15 -14.21
C ASN A 20 6.36 0.86 -13.17
N GLU A 21 7.28 1.74 -13.59
CA GLU A 21 7.90 2.74 -12.72
C GLU A 21 6.90 3.64 -11.98
N GLN A 22 5.81 4.03 -12.66
CA GLN A 22 4.77 4.88 -12.06
C GLN A 22 4.05 4.13 -10.92
N GLN A 23 3.72 2.86 -11.15
CA GLN A 23 3.11 2.00 -10.14
C GLN A 23 4.06 1.73 -8.97
N ILE A 24 5.33 1.43 -9.24
CA ILE A 24 6.36 1.23 -8.20
C ILE A 24 6.52 2.48 -7.33
N SER A 25 6.59 3.67 -7.94
CA SER A 25 6.69 4.94 -7.21
C SER A 25 5.46 5.18 -6.32
N PHE A 26 4.27 4.83 -6.81
CA PHE A 26 3.04 4.90 -6.01
C PHE A 26 3.09 3.98 -4.79
N VAL A 27 3.47 2.71 -4.97
CA VAL A 27 3.58 1.74 -3.87
C VAL A 27 4.59 2.22 -2.83
N LYS A 28 5.75 2.72 -3.25
CA LYS A 28 6.75 3.29 -2.33
C LYS A 28 6.20 4.45 -1.50
N ARG A 29 5.38 5.33 -2.09
CA ARG A 29 4.70 6.40 -1.33
C ARG A 29 3.72 5.84 -0.29
N VAL A 30 2.99 4.79 -0.62
CA VAL A 30 2.09 4.12 0.33
C VAL A 30 2.88 3.49 1.47
N VAL A 31 3.97 2.77 1.16
CA VAL A 31 4.87 2.17 2.16
C VAL A 31 5.38 3.23 3.11
N ASN A 32 5.94 4.33 2.60
CA ASN A 32 6.46 5.42 3.44
C ASN A 32 5.40 6.00 4.35
N TYR A 33 4.20 6.27 3.83
CA TYR A 33 3.09 6.76 4.64
C TYR A 33 2.71 5.79 5.76
N VAL A 34 2.61 4.50 5.45
CA VAL A 34 2.30 3.45 6.43
C VAL A 34 3.41 3.34 7.47
N VAL A 35 4.68 3.48 7.09
CA VAL A 35 5.80 3.48 8.05
C VAL A 35 5.73 4.68 8.99
N ASP A 36 5.42 5.87 8.46
CA ASP A 36 5.43 7.11 9.24
C ASP A 36 4.19 7.27 10.13
N ASN A 37 3.03 6.81 9.66
CA ASN A 37 1.73 6.93 10.37
C ASN A 37 1.32 5.62 11.04
N GLY A 38 2.10 4.57 10.82
CA GLY A 38 1.85 3.21 11.28
C GLY A 38 0.85 2.41 10.44
N TYR A 39 -0.26 3.02 10.03
CA TYR A 39 -1.22 2.37 9.14
C TYR A 39 -1.85 3.37 8.16
N MET A 40 -2.50 2.83 7.13
CA MET A 40 -3.27 3.60 6.16
C MET A 40 -4.70 3.06 6.12
N GLU A 41 -5.67 3.97 6.15
CA GLU A 41 -7.04 3.61 5.80
C GLU A 41 -7.20 3.55 4.27
N PRO A 42 -7.91 2.55 3.71
CA PRO A 42 -8.07 2.40 2.26
C PRO A 42 -8.60 3.65 1.54
N GLN A 43 -9.41 4.47 2.23
CA GLN A 43 -9.99 5.71 1.70
C GLN A 43 -8.91 6.75 1.37
N ALA A 44 -7.76 6.72 2.04
CA ALA A 44 -6.64 7.63 1.80
C ALA A 44 -6.07 7.50 0.37
N LEU A 45 -6.20 6.33 -0.27
CA LEU A 45 -5.77 6.12 -1.66
C LEU A 45 -6.53 6.99 -2.67
N THR A 46 -7.72 7.47 -2.31
CA THR A 46 -8.55 8.35 -3.14
C THR A 46 -8.48 9.82 -2.73
N GLN A 47 -7.59 10.16 -1.79
CA GLN A 47 -7.40 11.52 -1.29
C GLN A 47 -5.98 12.02 -1.58
N PRO A 48 -5.74 13.34 -1.59
CA PRO A 48 -4.38 13.88 -1.67
C PRO A 48 -3.50 13.37 -0.53
N PRO A 49 -2.22 13.02 -0.78
CA PRO A 49 -1.48 13.16 -2.05
C PRO A 49 -1.58 11.95 -3.01
N PHE A 50 -2.40 10.94 -2.70
CA PHE A 50 -2.47 9.66 -3.45
C PHE A 50 -3.43 9.69 -4.64
N ASP A 51 -4.39 10.61 -4.68
CA ASP A 51 -5.25 10.82 -5.85
C ASP A 51 -4.53 11.48 -7.04
N ARG A 52 -3.31 12.02 -6.82
CA ARG A 52 -2.56 12.86 -7.77
C ARG A 52 -1.16 12.32 -8.11
N PRO A 53 -0.64 12.64 -9.32
CA PRO A 53 -1.33 13.30 -10.45
C PRO A 53 -2.31 12.36 -11.18
N LYS A 54 -2.26 11.06 -10.88
CA LYS A 54 -3.14 10.04 -11.43
C LYS A 54 -3.60 9.14 -10.29
N SER A 55 -4.91 8.92 -10.20
CA SER A 55 -5.51 8.02 -9.21
C SER A 55 -5.06 6.58 -9.42
N PHE A 56 -4.88 5.84 -8.32
CA PHE A 56 -4.52 4.42 -8.35
C PHE A 56 -5.52 3.58 -9.17
N VAL A 57 -6.80 3.94 -9.17
CA VAL A 57 -7.86 3.28 -9.95
C VAL A 57 -7.57 3.30 -11.46
N ARG A 58 -6.87 4.34 -11.95
CA ARG A 58 -6.45 4.44 -13.36
C ARG A 58 -5.02 3.95 -13.60
N MET A 59 -4.27 3.67 -12.55
CA MET A 59 -2.89 3.20 -12.63
C MET A 59 -2.78 1.68 -12.59
N PHE A 60 -3.67 1.01 -11.88
CA PHE A 60 -3.61 -0.42 -11.62
C PHE A 60 -4.79 -1.15 -12.26
N SER A 61 -4.59 -2.41 -12.67
CA SER A 61 -5.70 -3.28 -13.07
C SER A 61 -6.62 -3.58 -11.88
N THR A 62 -7.84 -4.05 -12.13
CA THR A 62 -8.77 -4.42 -11.05
C THR A 62 -8.15 -5.42 -10.07
N GLN A 63 -7.40 -6.41 -10.57
CA GLN A 63 -6.71 -7.38 -9.72
C GLN A 63 -5.66 -6.70 -8.84
N GLN A 64 -4.79 -5.89 -9.44
CA GLN A 64 -3.75 -5.16 -8.72
C GLN A 64 -4.33 -4.18 -7.68
N GLN A 65 -5.50 -3.59 -7.94
CA GLN A 65 -6.20 -2.75 -6.98
C GLN A 65 -6.65 -3.57 -5.76
N MET A 66 -7.22 -4.76 -5.98
CA MET A 66 -7.65 -5.66 -4.91
C MET A 66 -6.47 -6.16 -4.07
N ASP A 67 -5.36 -6.51 -4.72
CA ASP A 67 -4.14 -6.97 -4.06
C ASP A 67 -3.54 -5.86 -3.19
N LEU A 68 -3.47 -4.63 -3.71
CA LEU A 68 -3.00 -3.46 -2.95
C LEU A 68 -3.89 -3.16 -1.74
N LEU A 69 -5.22 -3.20 -1.92
CA LEU A 69 -6.17 -2.99 -0.82
C LEU A 69 -6.04 -4.08 0.25
N THR A 70 -5.81 -5.32 -0.15
CA THR A 70 -5.59 -6.46 0.76
C THR A 70 -4.30 -6.26 1.55
N ALA A 71 -3.20 -5.87 0.89
CA ALA A 71 -1.94 -5.58 1.56
C ALA A 71 -2.10 -4.47 2.62
N ILE A 72 -2.76 -3.37 2.29
CA ILE A 72 -3.02 -2.26 3.23
C ILE A 72 -3.84 -2.73 4.43
N ARG A 73 -4.90 -3.52 4.21
CA ARG A 73 -5.73 -4.05 5.29
C ARG A 73 -4.96 -5.00 6.20
N ASN A 74 -4.18 -5.91 5.64
CA ASN A 74 -3.35 -6.84 6.42
C ASN A 74 -2.36 -6.10 7.31
N ILE A 75 -1.71 -5.05 6.78
CA ILE A 75 -0.78 -4.24 7.57
C ILE A 75 -1.52 -3.52 8.70
N ARG A 76 -2.68 -2.92 8.42
CA ARG A 76 -3.51 -2.28 9.46
C ARG A 76 -3.94 -3.27 10.55
N GLU A 77 -4.36 -4.47 10.17
CA GLU A 77 -4.75 -5.50 11.14
C GLU A 77 -3.56 -5.92 12.02
N ASN A 78 -2.38 -6.15 11.43
CA ASN A 78 -1.18 -6.47 12.20
C ASN A 78 -0.75 -5.32 13.12
N ALA A 79 -0.93 -4.08 12.66
CA ALA A 79 -0.63 -2.87 13.40
C ALA A 79 -1.57 -2.59 14.58
N THR A 80 -2.82 -3.07 14.51
CA THR A 80 -3.88 -2.82 15.52
C THR A 80 -4.12 -4.01 16.44
N ARG A 81 -3.57 -5.18 16.12
CA ARG A 81 -3.53 -6.31 17.06
C ARG A 81 -2.60 -5.96 18.23
N PRO A 82 -3.05 -6.05 19.49
CA PRO A 82 -2.15 -5.97 20.62
C PRO A 82 -1.15 -7.13 20.52
N ALA A 83 0.14 -6.85 20.68
CA ALA A 83 1.13 -7.91 20.91
C ALA A 83 0.66 -8.69 22.15
N ALA A 84 0.34 -9.96 21.96
CA ALA A 84 -0.08 -10.87 23.03
C ALA A 84 1.08 -11.15 23.99
#